data_AF-A0A8T2Y0Z2-F1
#
_entry.id   AF-A0A8T2Y0Z2-F1
#
_cell.length_a   1.000
_cell.length_b   1.000
_cell.length_c   1.000
_cell.angle_alpha   90.00
_cell.angle_beta   90.00
_cell.angle_gamma   90.00
#
_symmetry.space_group_name_H-M   'P 1'
#
loop_
_entity.id
_entity.type
_entity.pdbx_description
1 polymer ?
#
loop_
_entity_poly.entity_id
_entity_poly.type
_entity_poly.pdbx_seq_one_letter_code
_entity_poly.pdbx_strand_id
1 'polypeptide(L)' 'QLHRDDNVLFAGYKLPHPLKYKIIVRIHTTSQSSPMQAYNQAINDLDKELDHLKNAFE' A
#
# COMPACT_ATOMS: atom_id res chain seq x y z
N GLN A 1 4.39 -0.47 3.22
CA GLN A 1 3.04 -0.46 3.81
C GLN A 1 2.35 -1.81 3.67
N LEU A 2 1.96 -2.26 2.47
CA LEU A 2 1.24 -3.55 2.32
C LEU A 2 1.95 -4.77 2.92
N HIS A 3 3.28 -4.90 2.78
CA HIS A 3 4.02 -6.02 3.40
C HIS A 3 4.18 -5.93 4.93
N ARG A 4 3.68 -4.85 5.57
CA ARG A 4 3.66 -4.73 7.03
C ARG A 4 2.38 -5.32 7.64
N ASP A 5 1.36 -5.60 6.83
CA ASP A 5 0.14 -6.29 7.27
C ASP A 5 0.35 -7.80 7.16
N ASP A 6 0.31 -8.51 8.30
CA ASP A 6 0.47 -9.96 8.38
C ASP A 6 -0.61 -10.74 7.60
N ASN A 7 -1.74 -10.10 7.29
CA ASN A 7 -2.78 -10.71 6.45
C ASN A 7 -2.49 -10.59 4.96
N VAL A 8 -1.46 -9.86 4.54
CA VAL A 8 -1.06 -9.73 3.13
C VAL A 8 -0.04 -10.79 2.78
N LEU A 9 -0.51 -11.81 2.03
CA LEU A 9 0.32 -12.92 1.55
C LEU A 9 1.20 -12.52 0.36
N PHE A 10 0.72 -11.60 -0.47
CA PHE A 10 1.47 -11.09 -1.62
C PHE A 10 1.06 -9.65 -1.90
N ALA A 11 2.07 -8.82 -2.18
CA ALA A 11 1.87 -7.51 -2.78
C ALA A 11 2.96 -7.28 -3.82
N GLY A 12 2.58 -6.84 -5.01
CA GLY A 12 3.51 -6.52 -6.08
C GLY A 12 2.92 -5.46 -6.99
N TYR A 13 3.78 -4.71 -7.66
CA TYR A 13 3.37 -3.72 -8.65
C TYR A 13 4.16 -3.88 -9.93
N LYS A 14 3.60 -3.40 -11.04
CA LYS A 14 4.32 -3.25 -12.29
C LYS A 14 3.90 -1.99 -13.02
N LEU A 15 4.87 -1.35 -13.68
CA LEU A 15 4.67 -0.32 -14.68
C LEU A 15 4.68 -1.00 -16.06
N PRO A 16 3.51 -1.30 -16.67
CA PRO A 16 3.45 -2.06 -17.91
C PRO A 16 4.13 -1.36 -19.09
N HIS A 17 4.32 -0.04 -19.03
CA HIS A 17 5.02 0.71 -20.05
C HIS A 17 5.60 2.00 -19.46
N PRO A 18 6.88 2.35 -19.70
CA PRO A 18 7.53 3.51 -19.07
C PRO A 18 6.90 4.85 -19.46
N LEU A 19 6.38 4.96 -20.68
CA LEU A 19 5.72 6.18 -21.17
C LEU A 19 4.22 6.28 -20.84
N LYS A 20 3.64 5.32 -20.11
CA LYS A 20 2.22 5.37 -19.71
C LYS A 20 2.12 5.55 -18.22
N TYR A 21 1.45 6.60 -17.77
CA TYR A 21 1.17 6.88 -16.36
C TYR A 21 0.08 5.96 -15.81
N LYS A 22 0.36 4.66 -15.74
CA LYS A 22 -0.53 3.65 -15.20
C LYS A 22 0.29 2.59 -14.49
N ILE A 23 0.08 2.41 -13.20
CA ILE A 23 0.68 1.31 -12.44
C ILE A 23 -0.42 0.27 -12.20
N ILE A 24 -0.05 -1.00 -12.19
CA ILE A 24 -0.93 -2.10 -11.79
C ILE A 24 -0.39 -2.68 -10.49
N VAL A 25 -1.22 -2.70 -9.46
CA VAL A 25 -0.91 -3.30 -8.16
C VAL A 25 -1.71 -4.59 -8.02
N ARG A 26 -1.05 -5.67 -7.57
CA ARG A 26 -1.69 -6.95 -7.26
C ARG A 26 -1.47 -7.23 -5.78
N ILE A 27 -2.58 -7.52 -5.09
CA ILE A 27 -2.60 -7.81 -3.67
C ILE A 27 -3.32 -9.14 -3.48
N HIS A 28 -2.76 -10.00 -2.64
CA HIS A 28 -3.38 -11.24 -2.19
C HIS A 28 -3.36 -11.24 -0.66
N THR A 29 -4.52 -11.47 -0.06
CA THR A 29 -4.69 -11.52 1.39
C THR A 29 -5.12 -12.90 1.85
N THR A 30 -5.01 -13.16 3.15
CA THR A 30 -5.66 -14.30 3.80
C THR A 30 -7.19 -14.15 3.75
N SER A 31 -7.93 -15.18 4.15
CA SER A 31 -9.39 -15.14 4.26
C SER A 31 -9.92 -14.17 5.33
N GLN A 32 -9.03 -13.59 6.16
CA GLN A 32 -9.39 -12.71 7.28
C GLN A 32 -9.50 -11.23 6.87
N SER A 33 -8.94 -10.85 5.71
CA SER A 33 -9.04 -9.49 5.18
C SER A 33 -9.24 -9.48 3.67
N SER A 34 -9.85 -8.42 3.14
CA SER A 34 -9.94 -8.23 1.70
C SER A 34 -8.75 -7.42 1.16
N PRO A 35 -8.35 -7.64 -0.11
CA PRO A 35 -7.27 -6.87 -0.73
C PRO A 35 -7.50 -5.36 -0.73
N MET A 36 -8.77 -4.92 -0.88
CA MET A 36 -9.13 -3.50 -0.85
C MET A 36 -9.04 -2.90 0.55
N GLN A 37 -9.38 -3.67 1.60
CA GLN A 37 -9.18 -3.21 2.98
C GLN A 37 -7.69 -3.03 3.29
N ALA A 38 -6.86 -4.03 2.96
CA ALA A 38 -5.41 -3.93 3.15
C ALA A 38 -4.81 -2.75 2.36
N TYR A 39 -5.30 -2.51 1.14
CA TYR A 39 -4.90 -1.34 0.34
C TYR A 39 -5.25 -0.01 1.04
N ASN A 40 -6.51 0.17 1.44
CA ASN A 40 -6.93 1.41 2.08
C ASN A 40 -6.20 1.65 3.41
N GLN A 41 -6.01 0.60 4.20
CA GLN A 41 -5.27 0.66 5.45
C GLN A 41 -3.81 1.09 5.20
N ALA A 42 -3.14 0.48 4.23
CA ALA A 42 -1.77 0.82 3.87
C ALA A 42 -1.61 2.29 3.40
N ILE A 43 -2.61 2.86 2.73
CA ILE A 43 -2.62 4.27 2.34
C ILE A 43 -2.80 5.17 3.57
N ASN A 44 -3.77 4.87 4.44
CA ASN A 44 -4.02 5.65 5.65
C ASN A 44 -2.82 5.64 6.61
N ASP A 45 -2.12 4.52 6.73
CA ASP A 45 -0.92 4.42 7.57
C ASP A 45 0.24 5.23 6.98
N LEU A 46 0.40 5.23 5.65
CA LEU A 46 1.38 6.09 4.98
C LEU A 46 1.12 7.56 5.24
N ASP A 47 -0.15 7.99 5.14
CA ASP A 47 -0.57 9.37 5.33
C ASP A 47 -0.19 9.86 6.74
N LYS A 48 -0.53 9.06 7.76
CA LYS A 48 -0.16 9.35 9.16
C LYS A 48 1.35 9.38 9.40
N GLU A 49 2.11 8.49 8.76
CA GLU A 49 3.58 8.49 8.86
C GLU A 49 4.18 9.76 8.27
N LEU A 50 3.65 10.23 7.13
CA LEU A 50 4.10 11.48 6.50
C LEU A 50 3.71 12.70 7.32
N ASP A 51 2.50 12.73 7.88
CA ASP A 51 2.07 13.78 8.80
C ASP A 51 2.96 13.85 10.04
N HIS A 52 3.28 12.70 10.63
CA HIS A 52 4.18 12.64 11.78
C HIS A 52 5.58 13.15 11.42
N LEU A 53 6.13 12.73 10.28
CA LEU A 53 7.44 13.18 9.79
C LEU A 53 7.46 14.70 9.55
N LYS A 54 6.40 15.24 8.94
CA LYS A 54 6.26 16.67 8.70
C LYS A 54 6.26 17.46 10.00
N ASN A 55 5.43 17.07 10.95
CA ASN A 55 5.31 17.73 12.25
C ASN A 55 6.58 17.64 13.11
N ALA A 56 7.41 16.62 12.89
CA ALA A 56 8.69 16.48 13.59
C ALA A 56 9.82 17.32 12.95
N PHE A 57 9.64 17.75 11.71
CA PHE A 57 10.61 18.56 10.98
C PHE A 57 10.35 20.07 11.12
N GLU A 58 9.07 20.46 11.25
CA GLU A 58 8.63 21.82 11.57
C GLU A 58 8.89 22.20 13.04
#